data_AF-A0A9E5BK15-F1
#
_entry.id   AF-A0A9E5BK15-F1
#
_cell.length_a   1.000
_cell.length_b   1.000
_cell.length_c   1.000
_cell.angle_alpha   90.00
_cell.angle_beta   90.00
_cell.angle_gamma   90.00
#
_symmetry.space_group_name_H-M   'P 1'
#
loop_
_entity.id
_entity.type
_entity.pdbx_description
1 polymer ?
#
loop_
_entity_poly.entity_id
_entity_poly.type
_entity_poly.pdbx_seq_one_letter_code
_entity_poly.pdbx_strand_id
1 'polypeptide(L)'
;MCACIGYVEGGELSRKMNPRAVISWALVISLPINIVATYFTFSSTYWNADLIAWTSFVYLSLFPMYLGFFFWYEGLAIGGIARVSQVQLIQPFCTLLAASFFLGDSLTAMNMVFAFLVISTVILSKKMLVKRSH
;
A
#
# COMPACT_ATOMS: atom_id res chain seq x y z
N MET A 1 -2.26 13.52 1.49
CA MET A 1 -1.44 14.40 2.35
C MET A 1 -0.87 13.65 3.56
N CYS A 2 -1.68 13.07 4.45
CA CYS A 2 -1.15 12.33 5.62
C CYS A 2 -0.27 11.11 5.28
N ALA A 3 -0.62 10.35 4.24
CA ALA A 3 0.21 9.22 3.79
C ALA A 3 1.60 9.67 3.29
N CYS A 4 1.69 10.77 2.54
CA CYS A 4 2.96 11.26 2.01
C CYS A 4 3.91 11.72 3.13
N ILE A 5 3.39 12.38 4.18
CA ILE A 5 4.19 12.80 5.34
C ILE A 5 4.70 11.57 6.09
N GLY A 6 3.84 10.59 6.36
CA GLY A 6 4.23 9.34 7.04
C GLY A 6 5.25 8.51 6.26
N TYR A 7 5.19 8.52 4.91
CA TYR A 7 6.18 7.84 4.06
C TYR A 7 7.54 8.53 4.03
N VAL A 8 7.56 9.86 4.00
CA VAL A 8 8.82 10.63 4.01
C VAL A 8 9.49 10.52 5.39
N GLU A 9 8.74 10.76 6.47
CA GLU A 9 9.24 10.61 7.85
C GLU A 9 9.63 9.17 8.16
N GLY A 10 8.80 8.18 7.80
CA GLY A 10 9.09 6.77 8.03
C GLY A 10 10.30 6.27 7.22
N GLY A 11 10.49 6.80 6.00
CA GLY A 11 11.64 6.48 5.15
C GLY A 11 12.95 7.18 5.59
N GLU A 12 12.88 8.35 6.21
CA GLU A 12 14.04 8.96 6.86
C GLU A 12 14.41 8.27 8.18
N LEU A 13 13.41 7.90 8.97
CA LEU A 13 13.61 7.20 10.24
C LEU A 13 14.19 5.79 10.04
N SER A 14 13.79 5.09 8.96
CA SER A 14 14.34 3.77 8.60
C SER A 14 15.80 3.81 8.12
N ARG A 15 16.36 4.99 7.85
CA ARG A 15 17.80 5.16 7.59
C ARG A 15 18.63 5.27 8.87
N LYS A 16 18.00 5.63 9.99
CA LYS A 16 18.66 5.81 11.31
C LYS A 16 18.38 4.66 12.28
N MET A 17 17.28 3.92 12.09
CA MET A 17 16.87 2.79 12.91
C MET A 17 16.57 1.57 12.04
N ASN A 18 16.74 0.36 12.60
CA ASN A 18 16.40 -0.88 11.92
C ASN A 18 14.94 -0.83 11.42
N PRO A 19 14.67 -1.06 10.11
CA PRO A 19 13.34 -1.01 9.50
C PRO A 19 12.25 -1.77 10.27
N ARG A 20 12.63 -2.87 10.93
CA ARG A 20 11.74 -3.71 11.74
C ARG A 20 11.18 -2.98 12.96
N ALA A 21 11.99 -2.12 13.58
CA ALA A 21 11.57 -1.32 14.74
C ALA A 21 10.62 -0.20 14.31
N VAL A 22 10.88 0.44 13.16
CA VAL A 22 10.07 1.56 12.66
C VAL A 22 8.62 1.14 12.44
N ILE A 23 8.38 0.00 11.77
CA ILE A 23 7.00 -0.46 11.58
C ILE A 23 6.36 -0.97 12.87
N SER A 24 7.12 -1.66 13.72
CA SER A 24 6.56 -2.16 14.98
C SER A 24 6.09 -0.99 15.85
N TRP A 25 6.86 0.09 15.92
CA TRP A 25 6.45 1.32 16.60
C TRP A 25 5.29 2.03 15.91
N ALA A 26 5.27 2.09 14.57
CA ALA A 26 4.14 2.65 13.83
C ALA A 26 2.82 1.89 14.11
N LEU A 27 2.89 0.55 14.21
CA LEU A 27 1.75 -0.29 14.57
C LEU A 27 1.31 -0.05 16.01
N VAL A 28 2.23 0.02 16.97
CA VAL A 28 1.90 0.30 18.38
C VAL A 28 1.24 1.68 18.52
N ILE A 29 1.73 2.70 17.82
CA ILE A 29 1.17 4.06 17.86
C ILE A 29 -0.19 4.13 17.15
N SER A 30 -0.38 3.38 16.06
CA SER A 30 -1.67 3.33 15.36
C SER A 30 -2.71 2.44 16.03
N LEU A 31 -2.31 1.52 16.90
CA LEU A 31 -3.20 0.61 17.64
C LEU A 31 -4.30 1.35 18.43
N PRO A 32 -4.02 2.36 19.27
CA PRO A 32 -5.07 3.07 20.02
C PRO A 32 -6.07 3.78 19.09
N ILE A 33 -5.60 4.35 17.98
CA ILE A 33 -6.46 5.01 16.99
C ILE A 33 -7.37 3.97 16.32
N ASN A 34 -6.82 2.82 15.94
CA ASN A 34 -7.60 1.72 15.38
C ASN A 34 -8.61 1.18 16.38
N ILE A 35 -8.26 1.00 17.66
CA ILE A 35 -9.19 0.53 18.70
C ILE A 35 -10.37 1.48 18.86
N VAL A 36 -10.11 2.79 18.91
CA VAL A 36 -11.17 3.81 19.01
C VAL A 36 -12.06 3.79 17.77
N ALA A 37 -11.47 3.72 16.58
CA ALA A 37 -12.23 3.64 15.33
C ALA A 37 -13.07 2.35 15.25
N THR A 38 -12.50 1.21 15.65
CA THR A 38 -13.21 -0.06 15.74
C THR A 38 -14.37 0.07 16.71
N TYR A 39 -14.18 0.64 17.90
CA TYR A 39 -15.27 0.82 18.87
C TYR A 39 -16.48 1.58 18.30
N PHE A 40 -16.24 2.65 17.53
CA PHE A 40 -17.33 3.43 16.92
C PHE A 40 -17.99 2.75 15.71
N THR A 41 -17.26 1.88 15.00
CA THR A 41 -17.76 1.19 13.79
C THR A 41 -18.18 -0.25 14.05
N PHE A 42 -18.01 -0.73 15.28
CA PHE A 42 -18.24 -2.11 15.66
C PHE A 42 -19.73 -2.47 15.56
N SER A 43 -20.01 -3.59 14.90
CA SER A 43 -21.33 -4.20 14.84
C SER A 43 -21.28 -5.61 15.41
N SER A 44 -22.29 -5.99 16.20
CA SER A 44 -22.38 -7.32 16.82
C SER A 44 -22.43 -8.46 15.80
N THR A 45 -22.80 -8.18 14.55
CA THR A 45 -22.80 -9.17 13.45
C THR A 45 -21.41 -9.73 13.16
N TYR A 46 -20.33 -9.00 13.46
CA TYR A 46 -18.96 -9.45 13.21
C TYR A 46 -18.53 -10.65 14.07
N TRP A 47 -19.16 -10.85 15.23
CA TRP A 47 -18.91 -12.04 16.06
C TRP A 47 -19.33 -13.34 15.39
N ASN A 48 -20.32 -13.27 14.49
CA ASN A 48 -20.82 -14.43 13.73
C ASN A 48 -20.07 -14.62 12.41
N ALA A 49 -18.94 -13.93 12.19
CA ALA A 49 -18.15 -14.12 10.98
C ALA A 49 -17.61 -15.54 10.91
N ASP A 50 -17.63 -16.10 9.70
CA ASP A 50 -17.20 -17.47 9.42
C ASP A 50 -15.70 -17.67 9.70
N LEU A 51 -15.27 -18.91 9.91
CA LEU A 51 -13.88 -19.27 10.20
C LEU A 51 -12.94 -18.82 9.06
N ILE A 52 -13.42 -18.84 7.82
CA ILE A 52 -12.68 -18.37 6.65
C ILE A 52 -12.43 -16.85 6.74
N ALA A 53 -13.40 -16.07 7.22
CA ALA A 53 -13.25 -14.63 7.37
C ALA A 53 -12.20 -14.29 8.44
N TRP A 54 -12.23 -14.98 9.58
CA TRP A 54 -11.24 -14.81 10.64
C TRP A 54 -9.83 -15.20 10.21
N THR A 55 -9.67 -16.35 9.55
CA THR A 55 -8.36 -16.79 9.05
C THR A 55 -7.82 -15.88 7.95
N SER A 56 -8.67 -15.41 7.04
CA SER A 56 -8.30 -14.42 6.02
C SER A 56 -7.86 -13.09 6.66
N PHE A 57 -8.58 -12.62 7.69
CA PHE A 57 -8.22 -11.40 8.41
C PHE A 57 -6.83 -11.50 9.06
N VAL A 58 -6.56 -12.61 9.76
CA VAL A 58 -5.24 -12.86 10.37
C VAL A 58 -4.15 -12.96 9.29
N TYR A 59 -4.42 -13.68 8.21
CA TYR A 59 -3.48 -13.84 7.11
C TYR A 59 -3.13 -12.50 6.45
N LEU A 60 -4.13 -11.70 6.07
CA LEU A 60 -3.92 -10.38 5.44
C LEU A 60 -3.17 -9.43 6.37
N SER A 61 -3.46 -9.45 7.67
CA SER A 61 -2.83 -8.57 8.66
C SER A 61 -1.36 -8.91 8.88
N LEU A 62 -1.02 -10.19 8.99
CA LEU A 62 0.34 -10.63 9.30
C LEU A 62 1.24 -10.69 8.07
N PHE A 63 0.76 -11.24 6.95
CA PHE A 63 1.62 -11.50 5.80
C PHE A 63 1.78 -10.25 4.91
N PRO A 64 0.76 -9.81 4.14
CA PRO A 64 0.88 -8.59 3.36
C PRO A 64 1.20 -7.35 4.19
N MET A 65 0.53 -7.18 5.33
CA MET A 65 0.55 -5.90 6.04
C MET A 65 1.69 -5.75 7.06
N TYR A 66 2.11 -6.82 7.73
CA TYR A 66 3.27 -6.76 8.64
C TYR A 66 4.56 -7.17 7.94
N LEU A 67 4.63 -8.41 7.44
CA LEU A 67 5.84 -8.92 6.78
C LEU A 67 6.14 -8.21 5.45
N GLY A 68 5.10 -7.92 4.65
CA GLY A 68 5.27 -7.20 3.38
C GLY A 68 5.91 -5.83 3.58
N PHE A 69 5.60 -5.15 4.68
CA PHE A 69 6.21 -3.87 4.99
C PHE A 69 7.67 -3.98 5.45
N PHE A 70 8.13 -5.10 6.00
CA PHE A 70 9.57 -5.31 6.24
C PHE A 70 10.34 -5.24 4.92
N PHE A 71 9.90 -5.99 3.91
CA PHE A 71 10.49 -5.93 2.58
C PHE A 71 10.33 -4.56 1.94
N TRP A 72 9.21 -3.89 2.20
CA TRP A 72 8.95 -2.54 1.69
C TRP A 72 9.94 -1.51 2.22
N TYR A 73 10.11 -1.44 3.54
CA TYR A 73 11.03 -0.47 4.17
C TYR A 73 12.50 -0.78 3.86
N GLU A 74 12.88 -2.06 3.79
CA GLU A 74 14.21 -2.46 3.29
C GLU A 74 14.40 -2.05 1.82
N GLY A 75 13.39 -2.27 0.98
CA GLY A 75 13.40 -1.84 -0.42
C GLY A 75 13.50 -0.31 -0.56
N LEU A 76 12.86 0.46 0.31
CA LEU A 76 12.99 1.91 0.39
C LEU A 76 14.40 2.33 0.84
N ALA A 77 14.99 1.64 1.81
CA ALA A 77 16.33 1.92 2.30
C ALA A 77 17.41 1.65 1.24
N ILE A 78 17.27 0.56 0.47
CA ILE A 78 18.22 0.16 -0.59
C ILE A 78 18.00 0.97 -1.87
N GLY A 79 16.74 1.10 -2.33
CA GLY A 79 16.39 1.68 -3.62
C GLY A 79 16.18 3.20 -3.61
N GLY A 80 16.03 3.80 -2.42
CA GLY A 80 15.68 5.20 -2.24
C GLY A 80 14.19 5.48 -2.48
N ILE A 81 13.62 6.36 -1.65
CA ILE A 81 12.18 6.69 -1.65
C ILE A 81 11.69 7.09 -3.05
N ALA A 82 12.40 7.99 -3.73
CA ALA A 82 12.00 8.49 -5.03
C ALA A 82 11.87 7.38 -6.09
N ARG A 83 12.83 6.45 -6.18
CA ARG A 83 12.82 5.37 -7.18
C ARG A 83 11.75 4.33 -6.88
N VAL A 84 11.59 3.98 -5.61
CA VAL A 84 10.58 3.00 -5.17
C VAL A 84 9.17 3.55 -5.39
N SER A 85 8.90 4.83 -5.11
CA SER A 85 7.64 5.48 -5.48
C SER A 85 7.37 5.44 -6.98
N GLN A 86 8.40 5.50 -7.83
CA GLN A 86 8.22 5.34 -9.28
C GLN A 86 7.82 3.91 -9.69
N VAL A 87 8.27 2.90 -8.94
CA VAL A 87 7.89 1.49 -9.14
C VAL A 87 6.46 1.24 -8.65
N GLN A 88 6.02 1.90 -7.58
CA GLN A 88 4.62 1.82 -7.13
C GLN A 88 3.63 2.26 -8.20
N LEU A 89 4.01 3.14 -9.13
CA LEU A 89 3.14 3.52 -10.23
C LEU A 89 2.81 2.34 -11.17
N ILE A 90 3.60 1.26 -11.14
CA ILE A 90 3.33 0.02 -11.88
C ILE A 90 2.35 -0.89 -11.10
N GLN A 91 2.35 -0.81 -9.77
CA GLN A 91 1.59 -1.70 -8.89
C GLN A 91 0.08 -1.76 -9.23
N PRO A 92 -0.65 -0.65 -9.48
CA PRO A 92 -2.07 -0.70 -9.85
C PRO A 92 -2.35 -1.54 -11.09
N PHE A 93 -1.44 -1.54 -12.07
CA PHE A 93 -1.61 -2.30 -13.31
C PHE A 93 -1.36 -3.80 -13.09
N CYS A 94 -0.31 -4.13 -12.33
CA CYS A 94 -0.07 -5.52 -11.93
C CYS A 94 -1.26 -6.08 -11.14
N THR A 95 -1.83 -5.30 -10.22
CA THR A 95 -3.01 -5.70 -9.46
C THR A 95 -4.24 -5.85 -10.36
N LEU A 96 -4.44 -4.98 -11.35
CA LEU A 96 -5.54 -5.08 -12.31
C LEU A 96 -5.44 -6.35 -13.16
N LEU A 97 -4.24 -6.67 -13.65
CA LEU A 97 -3.99 -7.90 -14.42
C LEU A 97 -4.18 -9.14 -13.56
N ALA A 98 -3.67 -9.13 -12.32
CA ALA A 98 -3.87 -10.21 -11.37
C ALA A 98 -5.36 -10.40 -11.04
N ALA A 99 -6.11 -9.32 -10.83
CA ALA A 99 -7.55 -9.39 -10.60
C ALA A 99 -8.28 -10.02 -11.80
N SER A 100 -7.98 -9.61 -13.04
CA SER A 100 -8.58 -10.23 -14.22
C SER A 100 -8.26 -11.73 -14.32
N PHE A 101 -7.02 -12.14 -14.02
CA PHE A 101 -6.61 -13.54 -14.07
C PHE A 101 -7.21 -14.40 -12.95
N PHE A 102 -7.17 -13.91 -11.70
CA PHE A 102 -7.61 -14.67 -10.52
C PHE A 102 -9.11 -14.62 -10.27
N LEU A 103 -9.76 -13.48 -10.51
CA LEU A 103 -11.21 -13.32 -10.32
C LEU A 103 -12.02 -13.67 -11.58
N GLY A 104 -11.36 -13.80 -12.74
CA GLY A 104 -12.03 -14.07 -14.01
C GLY A 104 -12.85 -12.89 -14.53
N ASP A 105 -12.66 -11.69 -13.96
CA ASP A 105 -13.34 -10.48 -14.40
C ASP A 105 -12.96 -10.18 -15.85
N SER A 106 -13.97 -10.23 -16.72
CA SER A 106 -13.88 -9.83 -18.11
C SER A 106 -13.37 -8.39 -18.18
N LEU A 107 -12.19 -8.19 -18.77
CA LEU A 107 -11.68 -6.86 -19.08
C LEU A 107 -12.56 -6.26 -20.18
N THR A 108 -13.65 -5.63 -19.77
CA THR A 108 -14.55 -4.91 -20.67
C THR A 108 -13.78 -3.81 -21.39
N ALA A 109 -14.20 -3.45 -22.60
CA ALA A 109 -13.60 -2.34 -23.36
C ALA A 109 -13.47 -1.05 -22.53
N MET A 110 -14.40 -0.81 -21.60
CA MET A 110 -14.35 0.31 -20.65
C MET A 110 -13.16 0.23 -19.68
N ASN A 111 -12.83 -0.95 -19.14
CA ASN A 111 -11.67 -1.15 -18.27
C ASN A 111 -10.36 -0.93 -19.03
N MET A 112 -10.31 -1.32 -20.30
CA MET A 112 -9.14 -1.08 -21.17
C MET A 112 -8.93 0.40 -21.46
N VAL A 113 -10.01 1.14 -21.81
CA VAL A 113 -9.95 2.60 -22.02
C VAL A 113 -9.54 3.31 -20.75
N PHE A 114 -10.10 2.91 -19.60
CA PHE A 114 -9.76 3.51 -18.31
C PHE A 114 -8.31 3.21 -17.93
N ALA A 115 -7.85 1.97 -18.08
CA ALA A 115 -6.45 1.60 -17.87
C ALA A 115 -5.51 2.42 -18.78
N PHE A 116 -5.87 2.58 -20.06
CA PHE A 116 -5.09 3.40 -21.01
C PHE A 116 -5.02 4.87 -20.60
N LEU A 117 -6.13 5.47 -20.15
CA LEU A 117 -6.16 6.83 -19.64
C LEU A 117 -5.27 6.98 -18.39
N VAL A 118 -5.37 6.05 -17.44
CA VAL A 118 -4.53 6.07 -16.23
C VAL A 118 -3.05 5.92 -16.60
N ILE A 119 -2.67 5.01 -17.50
CA ILE A 119 -1.29 4.87 -18.00
C ILE A 119 -0.82 6.19 -18.63
N SER A 120 -1.64 6.78 -19.49
CA SER A 120 -1.32 8.04 -20.17
C SER A 120 -1.10 9.16 -19.17
N THR A 121 -1.99 9.35 -18.20
CA THR A 121 -1.85 10.34 -17.13
C THR A 121 -0.59 10.09 -16.31
N VAL A 122 -0.32 8.84 -15.91
CA VAL A 122 0.90 8.48 -15.15
C VAL A 122 2.17 8.81 -15.95
N ILE A 123 2.22 8.49 -17.25
CA ILE A 123 3.36 8.81 -18.12
C ILE A 123 3.53 10.32 -18.28
N LEU A 124 2.44 11.06 -18.48
CA LEU A 124 2.43 12.52 -18.54
C LEU A 124 2.95 13.14 -17.24
N SER A 125 2.47 12.67 -16.09
CA SER A 125 2.93 13.12 -14.77
C SER A 125 4.42 12.81 -14.54
N LYS A 126 4.90 11.63 -14.98
CA LYS A 126 6.34 11.30 -14.93
C LYS A 126 7.18 12.22 -15.82
N LYS A 127 6.68 12.57 -17.01
CA LYS A 127 7.39 13.49 -17.93
C LYS A 127 7.41 14.92 -17.42
N MET A 128 6.39 15.37 -16.69
CA MET A 128 6.35 16.69 -16.06
C MET A 128 7.32 16.86 -14.89
N LEU A 129 7.83 15.76 -14.31
CA LEU A 129 8.85 15.79 -13.24
C LEU A 129 10.27 16.14 -13.73
N VAL A 130 10.46 16.52 -15.01
CA VAL A 130 11.78 16.89 -15.56
C VAL A 130 11.78 18.32 -16.13
N LYS A 131 12.16 19.28 -15.28
CA LYS A 131 13.37 20.13 -15.46
C LYS A 131 13.59 20.96 -14.18
N ARG A 132 14.22 20.38 -13.15
CA ARG A 132 14.89 21.22 -12.14
C ARG A 132 16.17 21.74 -12.79
N SER A 133 16.08 22.92 -13.39
CA SER A 133 17.22 23.70 -13.84
C SER A 133 18.01 24.11 -12.61
N HIS A 134 19.19 23.54 -12.43
CA HIS A 134 20.30 24.21 -11.74
C HIS A 134 21.26 24.69 -12.81
#